data_AF-A0A1F3ZEB7-F1
#
_entry.id   AF-A0A1F3ZEB7-F1
#
_cell.length_a   1.000
_cell.length_b   1.000
_cell.length_c   1.000
_cell.angle_alpha   90.00
_cell.angle_beta   90.00
_cell.angle_gamma   90.00
#
_symmetry.space_group_name_H-M   'P 1'
#
loop_
_entity.id
_entity.type
_entity.pdbx_description
1 polymer ?
#
loop_
_entity_poly.entity_id
_entity_poly.type
_entity_poly.pdbx_seq_one_letter_code
_entity_poly.pdbx_strand_id
1 'polypeptide(L)'
;GGSGSNYLFDDFTPLGGDDIFYGGTGYNLVIAGAGNDLIYGNVGNDYLIGGAGNDILQGSAGDDSLADAAGNNLLAGGVGADTLTGATGREIYIGGTGNDTINTGTGYDIVSFNRGDGVDTVALSSGQDNTISLGGGIRNTDLALRKSSNDLILDTGNSESIVLQGWYASTTNKSVLTLQMIEEASIDFAPGGSNSLTDNKVEQFNFAGLVDQFDQARTADPALTSWALSNALLTFYLGGSDTAAIGGDLAYQYGKTGSLSNIGLSAAQSMLGNAQFGQMNQTINQVGLSDGLVKLSA
;
A
#
# COMPACT_ATOMS: atom_id res chain seq x y z
N GLY A 1 10.29 37.72 -12.64
CA GLY A 1 10.64 38.31 -11.34
C GLY A 1 9.40 38.94 -10.77
N GLY A 2 8.81 38.30 -9.77
CA GLY A 2 7.52 38.66 -9.20
C GLY A 2 6.87 37.39 -8.64
N SER A 3 7.05 37.19 -7.34
CA SER A 3 6.39 36.20 -6.50
C SER A 3 4.88 36.45 -6.50
N GLY A 4 4.20 35.97 -7.52
CA GLY A 4 2.75 35.89 -7.55
C GLY A 4 2.38 34.42 -7.47
N SER A 5 1.74 34.02 -6.37
CA SER A 5 0.92 32.82 -6.33
C SER A 5 0.02 32.85 -7.55
N ASN A 6 0.30 31.99 -8.53
CA ASN A 6 -0.45 31.94 -9.77
C ASN A 6 -1.71 31.11 -9.48
N TYR A 7 -2.69 31.74 -8.83
CA TYR A 7 -4.04 31.18 -8.61
C TYR A 7 -4.76 31.07 -9.96
N LEU A 8 -4.56 29.98 -10.67
CA LEU A 8 -5.41 29.60 -11.80
C LEU A 8 -5.70 28.10 -11.70
N PHE A 9 -6.95 27.81 -11.32
CA PHE A 9 -7.61 26.51 -11.14
C PHE A 9 -7.22 25.75 -9.88
N ASP A 10 -7.92 25.97 -8.76
CA ASP A 10 -7.97 24.91 -7.74
C ASP A 10 -9.13 24.97 -6.74
N ASP A 11 -10.33 25.14 -7.27
CA ASP A 11 -11.55 24.78 -6.55
C ASP A 11 -12.37 23.97 -7.56
N PHE A 12 -11.84 22.79 -7.91
CA PHE A 12 -12.58 21.83 -8.69
C PHE A 12 -13.56 21.17 -7.72
N THR A 13 -14.81 21.65 -7.73
CA THR A 13 -15.96 20.91 -7.21
C THR A 13 -16.78 20.43 -8.42
N PRO A 14 -16.43 19.30 -9.05
CA PRO A 14 -17.28 18.76 -10.07
C PRO A 14 -18.60 18.30 -9.44
N LEU A 15 -19.66 18.45 -10.22
CA LEU A 15 -21.03 18.18 -9.80
C LEU A 15 -21.44 16.72 -10.14
N GLY A 16 -20.44 15.85 -10.36
CA GLY A 16 -20.54 14.41 -10.64
C GLY A 16 -20.00 14.00 -12.02
N GLY A 17 -19.57 12.74 -12.14
CA GLY A 17 -18.96 12.13 -13.34
C GLY A 17 -17.51 11.69 -13.08
N ASP A 18 -16.97 10.83 -13.92
CA ASP A 18 -15.55 10.42 -13.84
C ASP A 18 -14.67 11.58 -14.36
N ASP A 19 -13.84 12.15 -13.49
CA ASP A 19 -13.01 13.32 -13.79
C ASP A 19 -11.50 13.01 -13.78
N ILE A 20 -10.73 13.84 -14.49
CA ILE A 20 -9.26 13.80 -14.47
C ILE A 20 -8.72 15.18 -14.14
N PHE A 21 -8.01 15.29 -13.02
CA PHE A 21 -7.37 16.51 -12.56
C PHE A 21 -5.84 16.37 -12.56
N TYR A 22 -5.16 17.41 -13.08
CA TYR A 22 -3.72 17.54 -13.01
C TYR A 22 -3.37 18.81 -12.25
N GLY A 23 -2.82 18.65 -11.05
CA GLY A 23 -2.33 19.71 -10.19
C GLY A 23 -1.14 20.44 -10.80
N GLY A 24 -0.81 21.58 -10.21
CA GLY A 24 0.19 22.49 -10.72
C GLY A 24 1.52 22.33 -10.00
N THR A 25 2.11 23.48 -9.70
CA THR A 25 3.17 23.58 -8.70
C THR A 25 2.64 24.37 -7.50
N GLY A 26 3.08 24.03 -6.30
CA GLY A 26 2.59 24.62 -5.05
C GLY A 26 1.36 23.88 -4.53
N TYR A 27 0.87 24.32 -3.37
CA TYR A 27 -0.28 23.72 -2.69
C TYR A 27 -1.52 23.65 -3.60
N ASN A 28 -2.08 22.45 -3.72
CA ASN A 28 -3.34 22.18 -4.37
C ASN A 28 -4.45 21.72 -3.37
N LEU A 29 -5.70 22.16 -3.55
CA LEU A 29 -6.90 21.69 -2.87
C LEU A 29 -7.93 21.20 -3.89
N VAL A 30 -8.13 19.89 -3.95
CA VAL A 30 -9.00 19.24 -4.94
C VAL A 30 -10.09 18.44 -4.24
N ILE A 31 -11.33 18.53 -4.72
CA ILE A 31 -12.46 17.73 -4.22
C ILE A 31 -13.24 17.20 -5.43
N ALA A 32 -13.00 15.95 -5.84
CA ALA A 32 -13.56 15.41 -7.09
C ALA A 32 -15.00 14.86 -6.99
N GLY A 33 -15.58 14.77 -5.80
CA GLY A 33 -17.03 14.63 -5.67
C GLY A 33 -17.52 13.21 -5.92
N ALA A 34 -18.11 12.91 -7.08
CA ALA A 34 -18.72 11.61 -7.34
C ALA A 34 -18.39 11.13 -8.74
N GLY A 35 -18.00 9.88 -8.90
CA GLY A 35 -17.39 9.36 -10.13
C GLY A 35 -16.16 8.55 -9.78
N ASN A 36 -15.56 7.90 -10.76
CA ASN A 36 -14.24 7.29 -10.61
C ASN A 36 -13.18 8.28 -11.09
N ASP A 37 -12.59 9.01 -10.15
CA ASP A 37 -11.75 10.17 -10.44
C ASP A 37 -10.26 9.80 -10.48
N LEU A 38 -9.50 10.57 -11.26
CA LEU A 38 -8.03 10.52 -11.27
C LEU A 38 -7.47 11.89 -10.94
N ILE A 39 -6.77 11.99 -9.80
CA ILE A 39 -6.24 13.25 -9.28
C ILE A 39 -4.73 13.14 -9.12
N TYR A 40 -4.00 14.04 -9.77
CA TYR A 40 -2.57 14.26 -9.53
C TYR A 40 -2.37 15.57 -8.75
N GLY A 41 -1.70 15.55 -7.60
CA GLY A 41 -1.24 16.75 -6.89
C GLY A 41 -0.05 17.40 -7.59
N ASN A 42 0.89 16.57 -8.05
CA ASN A 42 2.17 16.94 -8.65
C ASN A 42 3.16 17.50 -7.61
N VAL A 43 3.58 18.76 -7.71
CA VAL A 43 4.61 19.31 -6.83
C VAL A 43 3.95 20.27 -5.87
N GLY A 44 3.97 19.99 -4.58
CA GLY A 44 3.24 20.77 -3.60
C GLY A 44 2.96 19.95 -2.37
N ASN A 45 2.51 20.60 -1.30
CA ASN A 45 1.90 19.88 -0.19
C ASN A 45 0.41 19.97 -0.45
N ASP A 46 -0.19 18.93 -0.99
CA ASP A 46 -1.50 18.97 -1.60
C ASP A 46 -2.57 18.34 -0.70
N TYR A 47 -3.81 18.74 -0.89
CA TYR A 47 -4.97 18.22 -0.18
C TYR A 47 -5.98 17.69 -1.19
N LEU A 48 -6.02 16.37 -1.35
CA LEU A 48 -6.79 15.71 -2.39
C LEU A 48 -7.93 14.91 -1.77
N ILE A 49 -9.16 15.17 -2.20
CA ILE A 49 -10.35 14.38 -1.85
C ILE A 49 -10.93 13.77 -3.12
N GLY A 50 -10.99 12.43 -3.19
CA GLY A 50 -11.66 11.71 -4.28
C GLY A 50 -13.17 11.86 -4.16
N GLY A 51 -13.78 11.12 -3.24
CA GLY A 51 -15.16 11.32 -2.85
C GLY A 51 -15.95 10.03 -2.95
N ALA A 52 -16.84 9.91 -3.93
CA ALA A 52 -17.69 8.75 -4.11
C ALA A 52 -17.41 8.06 -5.44
N GLY A 53 -16.76 6.92 -5.40
CA GLY A 53 -16.51 6.05 -6.54
C GLY A 53 -15.18 5.34 -6.32
N ASN A 54 -14.60 4.76 -7.36
CA ASN A 54 -13.26 4.16 -7.27
C ASN A 54 -12.25 5.20 -7.74
N ASP A 55 -11.65 5.92 -6.82
CA ASP A 55 -10.78 7.05 -7.08
C ASP A 55 -9.31 6.65 -7.06
N ILE A 56 -8.51 7.38 -7.84
CA ILE A 56 -7.05 7.25 -7.89
C ILE A 56 -6.46 8.62 -7.54
N LEU A 57 -5.89 8.70 -6.34
CA LEU A 57 -5.28 9.91 -5.79
C LEU A 57 -3.75 9.74 -5.75
N GLN A 58 -3.03 10.64 -6.42
CA GLN A 58 -1.56 10.62 -6.49
C GLN A 58 -1.00 11.99 -6.06
N GLY A 59 -0.51 12.11 -4.83
CA GLY A 59 0.09 13.34 -4.29
C GLY A 59 1.33 13.76 -5.08
N SER A 60 2.23 12.79 -5.27
CA SER A 60 3.49 12.87 -6.02
C SER A 60 4.65 13.46 -5.22
N ALA A 61 4.81 14.78 -5.08
CA ALA A 61 6.00 15.33 -4.42
C ALA A 61 5.66 16.49 -3.47
N GLY A 62 5.93 16.27 -2.19
CA GLY A 62 5.69 17.15 -1.06
C GLY A 62 4.94 16.39 0.03
N ASP A 63 4.61 17.07 1.13
CA ASP A 63 3.87 16.43 2.23
C ASP A 63 2.37 16.54 1.95
N ASP A 64 1.78 15.47 1.42
CA ASP A 64 0.43 15.44 0.89
C ASP A 64 -0.59 14.85 1.88
N SER A 65 -1.85 15.27 1.73
CA SER A 65 -3.00 14.74 2.48
C SER A 65 -4.06 14.24 1.52
N LEU A 66 -4.17 12.91 1.41
CA LEU A 66 -5.10 12.22 0.54
C LEU A 66 -6.23 11.61 1.36
N ALA A 67 -7.46 11.89 0.97
CA ALA A 67 -8.64 11.35 1.64
C ALA A 67 -9.69 10.86 0.65
N ASP A 68 -10.35 9.77 1.00
CA ASP A 68 -11.52 9.28 0.27
C ASP A 68 -12.72 9.01 1.20
N ALA A 69 -13.92 8.92 0.63
CA ALA A 69 -15.15 8.71 1.38
C ALA A 69 -15.89 7.41 1.03
N ALA A 70 -15.73 6.84 -0.16
CA ALA A 70 -16.41 5.60 -0.55
C ALA A 70 -15.73 4.89 -1.73
N GLY A 71 -16.12 3.65 -2.00
CA GLY A 71 -15.58 2.85 -3.10
C GLY A 71 -14.17 2.31 -2.85
N ASN A 72 -13.61 1.62 -3.84
CA ASN A 72 -12.31 0.97 -3.75
C ASN A 72 -11.26 1.87 -4.40
N ASN A 73 -10.34 2.40 -3.61
CA ASN A 73 -9.51 3.53 -4.04
C ASN A 73 -8.02 3.17 -4.06
N LEU A 74 -7.26 3.91 -4.86
CA LEU A 74 -5.80 3.95 -4.82
C LEU A 74 -5.37 5.28 -4.23
N LEU A 75 -4.68 5.25 -3.09
CA LEU A 75 -4.09 6.43 -2.49
C LEU A 75 -2.57 6.26 -2.53
N ALA A 76 -1.88 7.11 -3.30
CA ALA A 76 -0.44 7.15 -3.42
C ALA A 76 0.09 8.52 -2.99
N GLY A 77 0.82 8.57 -1.86
CA GLY A 77 1.43 9.78 -1.33
C GLY A 77 2.55 10.27 -2.25
N GLY A 78 3.58 9.45 -2.43
CA GLY A 78 4.69 9.73 -3.32
C GLY A 78 5.97 10.03 -2.55
N VAL A 79 6.53 11.23 -2.71
CA VAL A 79 7.75 11.67 -2.03
C VAL A 79 7.40 12.73 -1.00
N GLY A 80 7.55 12.42 0.27
CA GLY A 80 7.25 13.36 1.35
C GLY A 80 6.85 12.65 2.62
N ALA A 81 6.35 13.38 3.62
CA ALA A 81 5.68 12.77 4.76
C ALA A 81 4.16 12.90 4.56
N ASP A 82 3.55 11.85 4.02
CA ASP A 82 2.18 11.89 3.53
C ASP A 82 1.17 11.37 4.56
N THR A 83 -0.07 11.84 4.45
CA THR A 83 -1.20 11.34 5.22
C THR A 83 -2.27 10.79 4.29
N LEU A 84 -2.51 9.48 4.37
CA LEU A 84 -3.47 8.77 3.52
C LEU A 84 -4.62 8.27 4.39
N THR A 85 -5.86 8.60 4.02
CA THR A 85 -7.06 8.22 4.79
C THR A 85 -8.14 7.68 3.88
N GLY A 86 -8.45 6.38 3.96
CA GLY A 86 -9.61 5.82 3.28
C GLY A 86 -10.81 5.60 4.20
N ALA A 87 -11.77 4.80 3.73
CA ALA A 87 -13.12 4.77 4.26
C ALA A 87 -13.63 3.34 4.49
N THR A 88 -14.73 2.93 3.82
CA THR A 88 -15.39 1.63 4.06
C THR A 88 -15.22 0.63 2.90
N GLY A 89 -14.36 0.96 1.94
CA GLY A 89 -14.14 0.19 0.73
C GLY A 89 -12.98 -0.80 0.87
N ARG A 90 -12.24 -0.98 -0.22
CA ARG A 90 -11.07 -1.86 -0.28
C ARG A 90 -10.00 -1.06 -0.97
N GLU A 91 -9.15 -0.45 -0.17
CA GLU A 91 -8.20 0.49 -0.69
C GLU A 91 -6.82 -0.17 -0.89
N ILE A 92 -6.04 0.41 -1.80
CA ILE A 92 -4.60 0.20 -1.86
C ILE A 92 -3.90 1.51 -1.49
N TYR A 93 -3.10 1.42 -0.44
CA TYR A 93 -2.30 2.51 0.10
C TYR A 93 -0.85 2.31 -0.31
N ILE A 94 -0.25 3.38 -0.83
CA ILE A 94 1.16 3.49 -1.16
C ILE A 94 1.63 4.78 -0.51
N GLY A 95 2.35 4.70 0.60
CA GLY A 95 2.98 5.87 1.21
C GLY A 95 3.97 6.49 0.22
N GLY A 96 4.91 5.65 -0.22
CA GLY A 96 5.98 6.06 -1.11
C GLY A 96 7.25 6.28 -0.30
N THR A 97 8.13 7.19 -0.74
CA THR A 97 9.34 7.49 0.03
C THR A 97 9.04 8.56 1.05
N GLY A 98 9.22 8.26 2.32
CA GLY A 98 8.67 9.13 3.34
C GLY A 98 8.73 8.57 4.74
N ASN A 99 8.00 9.20 5.64
CA ASN A 99 7.54 8.52 6.83
C ASN A 99 6.06 8.81 6.89
N ASP A 100 5.25 7.89 6.38
CA ASP A 100 3.88 8.19 6.04
C ASP A 100 2.91 7.75 7.13
N THR A 101 1.75 8.39 7.19
CA THR A 101 0.65 8.01 8.09
C THR A 101 -0.52 7.51 7.29
N ILE A 102 -0.88 6.25 7.48
CA ILE A 102 -1.95 5.58 6.75
C ILE A 102 -3.07 5.21 7.72
N ASN A 103 -4.26 5.76 7.49
CA ASN A 103 -5.49 5.40 8.18
C ASN A 103 -6.33 4.55 7.22
N THR A 104 -6.34 3.23 7.41
CA THR A 104 -6.91 2.32 6.40
C THR A 104 -8.43 2.36 6.31
N GLY A 105 -9.11 2.93 7.31
CA GLY A 105 -10.56 2.73 7.41
C GLY A 105 -10.89 1.24 7.58
N THR A 106 -12.12 0.86 7.26
CA THR A 106 -12.59 -0.53 7.31
C THR A 106 -12.59 -1.10 5.91
N GLY A 107 -12.14 -2.33 5.74
CA GLY A 107 -12.08 -2.87 4.40
C GLY A 107 -11.21 -4.10 4.35
N TYR A 108 -10.99 -4.56 3.11
CA TYR A 108 -9.94 -5.50 2.77
C TYR A 108 -8.84 -4.70 2.11
N ASP A 109 -8.02 -4.06 2.94
CA ASP A 109 -7.09 -3.05 2.47
C ASP A 109 -5.72 -3.65 2.19
N ILE A 110 -5.01 -3.02 1.26
CA ILE A 110 -3.65 -3.38 0.89
C ILE A 110 -2.75 -2.21 1.25
N VAL A 111 -1.80 -2.42 2.15
CA VAL A 111 -0.71 -1.46 2.36
C VAL A 111 0.51 -1.98 1.63
N SER A 112 0.89 -1.29 0.57
CA SER A 112 2.07 -1.65 -0.23
C SER A 112 3.28 -0.85 0.22
N PHE A 113 4.39 -1.54 0.47
CA PHE A 113 5.61 -0.96 1.02
C PHE A 113 6.84 -1.55 0.34
N ASN A 114 7.76 -0.70 -0.09
CA ASN A 114 8.99 -1.09 -0.76
C ASN A 114 10.22 -0.73 0.07
N ARG A 115 11.34 -1.37 -0.30
CA ARG A 115 12.67 -0.90 0.12
C ARG A 115 12.84 0.56 -0.29
N GLY A 116 13.22 1.42 0.65
CA GLY A 116 13.36 2.87 0.44
C GLY A 116 12.19 3.70 0.95
N ASP A 117 11.07 3.07 1.30
CA ASP A 117 9.84 3.80 1.67
C ASP A 117 9.94 4.45 3.06
N GLY A 118 10.85 3.98 3.92
CA GLY A 118 11.17 4.62 5.20
C GLY A 118 10.45 3.99 6.40
N VAL A 119 9.81 4.81 7.24
CA VAL A 119 9.12 4.36 8.46
C VAL A 119 7.67 4.83 8.47
N ASP A 120 6.78 3.93 8.11
CA ASP A 120 5.36 4.22 7.99
C ASP A 120 4.59 3.83 9.24
N THR A 121 3.59 4.63 9.57
CA THR A 121 2.63 4.35 10.64
C THR A 121 1.29 4.01 10.04
N VAL A 122 0.82 2.79 10.26
CA VAL A 122 -0.49 2.33 9.83
C VAL A 122 -1.42 2.29 11.03
N ALA A 123 -2.32 3.25 11.10
CA ALA A 123 -3.45 3.26 12.02
C ALA A 123 -4.54 2.36 11.46
N LEU A 124 -4.55 1.12 11.97
CA LEU A 124 -5.52 0.11 11.56
C LEU A 124 -6.86 0.35 12.25
N SER A 125 -7.94 0.34 11.47
CA SER A 125 -9.30 0.32 12.02
C SER A 125 -9.79 -1.13 12.21
N SER A 126 -11.02 -1.29 12.71
CA SER A 126 -11.71 -2.58 12.95
C SER A 126 -12.01 -3.43 11.70
N GLY A 127 -11.34 -3.17 10.57
CA GLY A 127 -11.38 -4.03 9.39
C GLY A 127 -10.88 -5.44 9.72
N GLN A 128 -11.35 -6.42 8.95
CA GLN A 128 -10.83 -7.77 8.99
C GLN A 128 -10.11 -7.98 7.66
N ASP A 129 -8.88 -8.49 7.71
CA ASP A 129 -8.18 -9.11 6.58
C ASP A 129 -7.39 -8.17 5.66
N ASN A 130 -6.75 -7.16 6.25
CA ASN A 130 -5.77 -6.33 5.55
C ASN A 130 -4.53 -7.14 5.15
N THR A 131 -3.92 -6.72 4.04
CA THR A 131 -2.69 -7.29 3.50
C THR A 131 -1.57 -6.25 3.56
N ILE A 132 -0.42 -6.64 4.11
CA ILE A 132 0.83 -5.91 3.91
C ILE A 132 1.53 -6.53 2.70
N SER A 133 1.73 -5.75 1.63
CA SER A 133 2.39 -6.20 0.41
C SER A 133 3.78 -5.57 0.30
N LEU A 134 4.82 -6.36 0.56
CA LEU A 134 6.21 -5.91 0.55
C LEU A 134 6.87 -6.14 -0.81
N GLY A 135 7.66 -5.16 -1.28
CA GLY A 135 8.42 -5.25 -2.52
C GLY A 135 9.74 -4.49 -2.47
N GLY A 136 10.19 -3.97 -3.62
CA GLY A 136 11.42 -3.19 -3.76
C GLY A 136 12.70 -3.95 -3.44
N GLY A 137 12.65 -5.28 -3.35
CA GLY A 137 13.77 -6.12 -2.96
C GLY A 137 13.97 -6.27 -1.45
N ILE A 138 12.92 -6.03 -0.66
CA ILE A 138 12.86 -6.51 0.73
C ILE A 138 12.93 -8.05 0.71
N ARG A 139 13.83 -8.63 1.50
CA ARG A 139 14.03 -10.09 1.56
C ARG A 139 13.36 -10.67 2.79
N ASN A 140 12.98 -11.95 2.71
CA ASN A 140 12.47 -12.71 3.85
C ASN A 140 13.41 -12.69 5.08
N THR A 141 14.72 -12.61 4.86
CA THR A 141 15.73 -12.53 5.93
C THR A 141 15.87 -11.16 6.57
N ASP A 142 15.32 -10.12 5.95
CA ASP A 142 15.35 -8.75 6.48
C ASP A 142 14.24 -8.52 7.50
N LEU A 143 13.23 -9.41 7.52
CA LEU A 143 12.01 -9.23 8.30
C LEU A 143 12.18 -9.62 9.77
N ALA A 144 11.76 -8.74 10.67
CA ALA A 144 11.60 -9.04 12.08
C ALA A 144 10.35 -8.39 12.68
N LEU A 145 9.79 -9.01 13.72
CA LEU A 145 8.74 -8.41 14.54
C LEU A 145 9.33 -7.86 15.84
N ARG A 146 8.84 -6.68 16.23
CA ARG A 146 9.09 -6.06 17.53
C ARG A 146 7.78 -5.56 18.11
N LYS A 147 7.72 -5.46 19.43
CA LYS A 147 6.64 -4.76 20.15
C LYS A 147 7.21 -3.51 20.79
N SER A 148 6.55 -2.38 20.60
CA SER A 148 6.87 -1.12 21.27
C SER A 148 5.59 -0.57 21.88
N SER A 149 5.52 -0.44 23.21
CA SER A 149 4.29 -0.03 23.89
C SER A 149 3.09 -0.88 23.44
N ASN A 150 2.07 -0.30 22.79
CA ASN A 150 0.90 -0.98 22.24
C ASN A 150 1.01 -1.28 20.74
N ASP A 151 2.13 -0.98 20.11
CA ASP A 151 2.31 -1.11 18.67
C ASP A 151 3.06 -2.40 18.34
N LEU A 152 2.69 -3.01 17.21
CA LEU A 152 3.46 -4.05 16.57
C LEU A 152 4.28 -3.41 15.46
N ILE A 153 5.57 -3.71 15.39
CA ILE A 153 6.46 -3.16 14.37
C ILE A 153 6.97 -4.32 13.52
N LEU A 154 6.76 -4.23 12.22
CA LEU A 154 7.38 -5.08 11.21
C LEU A 154 8.61 -4.36 10.67
N ASP A 155 9.79 -4.78 11.11
CA ASP A 155 11.05 -4.33 10.54
C ASP A 155 11.22 -4.93 9.15
N THR A 156 11.68 -4.12 8.19
CA THR A 156 11.95 -4.54 6.80
C THR A 156 13.44 -4.46 6.46
N GLY A 157 14.30 -4.25 7.46
CA GLY A 157 15.75 -4.04 7.31
C GLY A 157 16.10 -2.57 7.06
N ASN A 158 17.39 -2.23 6.99
CA ASN A 158 17.87 -0.86 6.70
C ASN A 158 17.29 0.27 7.58
N SER A 159 16.87 -0.04 8.81
CA SER A 159 16.19 0.90 9.71
C SER A 159 14.82 1.38 9.20
N GLU A 160 14.23 0.64 8.27
CA GLU A 160 12.88 0.82 7.73
C GLU A 160 11.91 -0.13 8.43
N SER A 161 10.67 0.31 8.57
CA SER A 161 9.65 -0.49 9.25
C SER A 161 8.24 0.01 9.00
N ILE A 162 7.28 -0.89 9.17
CA ILE A 162 5.87 -0.55 9.25
C ILE A 162 5.44 -0.67 10.72
N VAL A 163 4.95 0.44 11.28
CA VAL A 163 4.40 0.52 12.64
C VAL A 163 2.89 0.31 12.57
N LEU A 164 2.42 -0.85 12.98
CA LEU A 164 1.00 -1.16 13.13
C LEU A 164 0.54 -0.59 14.47
N GLN A 165 0.02 0.63 14.42
CA GLN A 165 -0.31 1.43 15.59
C GLN A 165 -1.47 0.81 16.38
N GLY A 166 -1.29 0.70 17.69
CA GLY A 166 -2.33 0.22 18.60
C GLY A 166 -2.67 -1.26 18.45
N TRP A 167 -1.86 -2.06 17.77
CA TRP A 167 -2.08 -3.51 17.56
C TRP A 167 -2.44 -4.27 18.85
N TYR A 168 -1.80 -3.93 19.96
CA TYR A 168 -2.00 -4.54 21.27
C TYR A 168 -2.99 -3.78 22.17
N ALA A 169 -3.58 -2.68 21.70
CA ALA A 169 -4.54 -1.90 22.46
C ALA A 169 -5.95 -2.54 22.49
N SER A 170 -6.33 -3.29 21.45
CA SER A 170 -7.59 -4.02 21.35
C SER A 170 -7.46 -5.20 20.39
N THR A 171 -8.20 -6.29 20.63
CA THR A 171 -8.25 -7.42 19.70
C THR A 171 -8.84 -7.04 18.34
N THR A 172 -9.65 -5.97 18.28
CA THR A 172 -10.21 -5.43 17.04
C THR A 172 -9.18 -4.74 16.14
N ASN A 173 -8.01 -4.38 16.68
CA ASN A 173 -6.96 -3.68 15.93
C ASN A 173 -6.02 -4.67 15.21
N LYS A 174 -6.16 -5.97 15.46
CA LYS A 174 -5.40 -7.03 14.79
C LYS A 174 -6.00 -7.33 13.41
N SER A 175 -6.04 -6.33 12.53
CA SER A 175 -6.74 -6.42 11.24
C SER A 175 -5.89 -6.96 10.09
N VAL A 176 -4.56 -7.05 10.23
CA VAL A 176 -3.68 -7.61 9.19
C VAL A 176 -3.64 -9.14 9.30
N LEU A 177 -4.04 -9.82 8.23
CA LEU A 177 -4.01 -11.29 8.14
C LEU A 177 -2.93 -11.82 7.21
N THR A 178 -2.64 -11.10 6.13
CA THR A 178 -1.76 -11.59 5.08
C THR A 178 -0.52 -10.71 4.98
N LEU A 179 0.63 -11.37 4.92
CA LEU A 179 1.87 -10.78 4.45
C LEU A 179 2.10 -11.32 3.04
N GLN A 180 2.16 -10.44 2.07
CA GLN A 180 2.49 -10.73 0.68
C GLN A 180 3.89 -10.20 0.38
N MET A 181 4.72 -11.01 -0.26
CA MET A 181 6.07 -10.64 -0.72
C MET A 181 6.08 -10.65 -2.24
N ILE A 182 6.49 -9.55 -2.86
CA ILE A 182 6.77 -9.47 -4.31
C ILE A 182 8.23 -9.86 -4.52
N GLU A 183 8.49 -11.16 -4.45
CA GLU A 183 9.83 -11.74 -4.52
C GLU A 183 10.54 -11.42 -5.83
N GLU A 184 9.85 -11.23 -6.96
CA GLU A 184 10.54 -10.91 -8.23
C GLU A 184 11.40 -9.62 -8.19
N ALA A 185 11.15 -8.73 -7.22
CA ALA A 185 11.99 -7.56 -6.95
C ALA A 185 13.28 -7.89 -6.16
N SER A 186 13.29 -9.03 -5.48
CA SER A 186 14.36 -9.51 -4.60
C SER A 186 15.48 -10.20 -5.38
N ILE A 187 16.71 -10.05 -4.90
CA ILE A 187 17.86 -10.77 -5.41
C ILE A 187 17.83 -12.27 -5.08
N ASP A 188 17.01 -12.65 -4.09
CA ASP A 188 16.85 -14.05 -3.67
C ASP A 188 15.82 -14.82 -4.51
N PHE A 189 15.09 -14.14 -5.40
CA PHE A 189 14.14 -14.78 -6.31
C PHE A 189 14.84 -15.76 -7.25
N ALA A 190 14.40 -17.00 -7.17
CA ALA A 190 14.98 -18.13 -7.87
C ALA A 190 13.85 -18.96 -8.49
N PRO A 191 13.35 -18.58 -9.68
CA PRO A 191 12.22 -19.24 -10.31
C PRO A 191 12.49 -20.73 -10.53
N GLY A 192 11.60 -21.59 -10.00
CA GLY A 192 11.76 -23.05 -10.04
C GLY A 192 12.90 -23.58 -9.15
N GLY A 193 13.37 -22.79 -8.19
CA GLY A 193 14.35 -23.18 -7.19
C GLY A 193 13.78 -24.15 -6.14
N SER A 194 14.64 -24.63 -5.24
CA SER A 194 14.23 -25.55 -4.16
C SER A 194 13.70 -24.84 -2.91
N ASN A 195 13.89 -23.52 -2.80
CA ASN A 195 13.38 -22.74 -1.68
C ASN A 195 11.99 -22.21 -2.05
N SER A 196 10.95 -22.80 -1.45
CA SER A 196 9.56 -22.46 -1.74
C SER A 196 9.13 -21.07 -1.26
N LEU A 197 10.03 -20.34 -0.58
CA LEU A 197 9.76 -18.98 -0.11
C LEU A 197 10.24 -17.92 -1.11
N THR A 198 10.84 -18.34 -2.22
CA THR A 198 11.49 -17.45 -3.18
C THR A 198 11.41 -18.00 -4.61
N ASP A 199 10.58 -19.02 -4.86
CA ASP A 199 10.52 -19.70 -6.16
C ASP A 199 9.37 -19.21 -7.05
N ASN A 200 8.40 -18.49 -6.49
CA ASN A 200 7.37 -17.77 -7.25
C ASN A 200 7.59 -16.25 -7.18
N LYS A 201 7.03 -15.53 -8.15
CA LYS A 201 7.10 -14.06 -8.19
C LYS A 201 6.45 -13.39 -6.98
N VAL A 202 5.43 -14.03 -6.43
CA VAL A 202 4.66 -13.56 -5.28
C VAL A 202 4.52 -14.71 -4.30
N GLU A 203 4.81 -14.44 -3.03
CA GLU A 203 4.71 -15.40 -1.93
C GLU A 203 3.82 -14.84 -0.82
N GLN A 204 3.00 -15.68 -0.21
CA GLN A 204 2.02 -15.25 0.79
C GLN A 204 2.16 -16.02 2.10
N PHE A 205 1.94 -15.32 3.21
CA PHE A 205 2.09 -15.84 4.56
C PHE A 205 0.93 -15.40 5.44
N ASN A 206 0.56 -16.27 6.38
CA ASN A 206 -0.38 -15.95 7.44
C ASN A 206 0.31 -15.06 8.49
N PHE A 207 0.14 -13.74 8.33
CA PHE A 207 0.72 -12.74 9.21
C PHE A 207 0.18 -12.85 10.63
N ALA A 208 -1.12 -13.09 10.80
CA ALA A 208 -1.71 -13.25 12.13
C ALA A 208 -1.07 -14.43 12.89
N GLY A 209 -0.84 -15.55 12.19
CA GLY A 209 -0.12 -16.70 12.75
C GLY A 209 1.33 -16.41 13.11
N LEU A 210 2.05 -15.64 12.27
CA LEU A 210 3.41 -15.18 12.57
C LEU A 210 3.44 -14.31 13.84
N VAL A 211 2.48 -13.41 13.99
CA VAL A 211 2.37 -12.55 15.18
C VAL A 211 2.02 -13.36 16.43
N ASP A 212 1.12 -14.33 16.33
CA ASP A 212 0.80 -15.22 17.46
C ASP A 212 2.02 -16.03 17.90
N GLN A 213 2.84 -16.51 16.95
CA GLN A 213 4.10 -17.19 17.25
C GLN A 213 5.13 -16.24 17.91
N PHE A 214 5.22 -15.00 17.45
CA PHE A 214 6.02 -13.95 18.09
C PHE A 214 5.56 -13.65 19.52
N ASP A 215 4.25 -13.52 19.74
CA ASP A 215 3.67 -13.28 21.07
C ASP A 215 3.95 -14.44 22.03
N GLN A 216 3.92 -15.68 21.55
CA GLN A 216 4.34 -16.86 22.32
C GLN A 216 5.83 -16.81 22.66
N ALA A 217 6.70 -16.46 21.70
CA ALA A 217 8.13 -16.33 21.92
C ALA A 217 8.45 -15.27 22.98
N ARG A 218 7.77 -14.11 22.94
CA ARG A 218 7.91 -13.05 23.95
C ARG A 218 7.39 -13.46 25.33
N THR A 219 6.39 -14.34 25.39
CA THR A 219 5.89 -14.89 26.66
C THR A 219 6.90 -15.85 27.28
N ALA A 220 7.58 -16.65 26.45
CA ALA A 220 8.64 -17.56 26.88
C ALA A 220 9.93 -16.82 27.27
N ASP A 221 10.26 -15.75 26.55
CA ASP A 221 11.41 -14.88 26.82
C ASP A 221 10.99 -13.39 26.87
N PRO A 222 10.70 -12.86 28.08
CA PRO A 222 10.33 -11.46 28.25
C PRO A 222 11.43 -10.45 27.88
N ALA A 223 12.69 -10.89 27.71
CA ALA A 223 13.79 -10.04 27.28
C ALA A 223 13.91 -9.93 25.75
N LEU A 224 13.07 -10.66 24.99
CA LEU A 224 13.07 -10.65 23.53
C LEU A 224 12.69 -9.27 22.99
N THR A 225 13.66 -8.59 22.37
CA THR A 225 13.47 -7.24 21.78
C THR A 225 13.19 -7.27 20.28
N SER A 226 13.52 -8.36 19.59
CA SER A 226 13.30 -8.57 18.16
C SER A 226 13.23 -10.05 17.83
N TRP A 227 12.36 -10.40 16.88
CA TRP A 227 12.12 -11.77 16.46
C TRP A 227 12.10 -11.88 14.94
N ALA A 228 13.12 -12.52 14.36
CA ALA A 228 13.20 -12.73 12.92
C ALA A 228 12.05 -13.62 12.41
N LEU A 229 11.38 -13.21 11.33
CA LEU A 229 10.28 -14.00 10.76
C LEU A 229 10.78 -15.33 10.16
N SER A 230 12.06 -15.41 9.76
CA SER A 230 12.71 -16.64 9.28
C SER A 230 12.55 -17.84 10.23
N ASN A 231 12.23 -17.58 11.51
CA ASN A 231 11.93 -18.62 12.49
C ASN A 231 10.63 -19.40 12.20
N ALA A 232 9.70 -18.83 11.43
CA ALA A 232 8.37 -19.41 11.25
C ALA A 232 7.74 -19.19 9.86
N LEU A 233 8.37 -18.45 8.94
CA LEU A 233 7.80 -18.20 7.60
C LEU A 233 7.31 -19.47 6.91
N LEU A 234 8.11 -20.54 6.89
CA LEU A 234 7.72 -21.81 6.25
C LEU A 234 6.51 -22.47 6.93
N THR A 235 6.36 -22.32 8.25
CA THR A 235 5.22 -22.85 9.02
C THR A 235 3.92 -22.14 8.65
N PHE A 236 4.00 -20.84 8.36
CA PHE A 236 2.86 -19.98 8.06
C PHE A 236 2.76 -19.63 6.58
N TYR A 237 3.43 -20.39 5.71
CA TYR A 237 3.39 -20.21 4.28
C TYR A 237 2.02 -20.62 3.71
N LEU A 238 1.39 -19.71 2.98
CA LEU A 238 0.08 -19.90 2.35
C LEU A 238 0.17 -20.35 0.90
N GLY A 239 1.35 -20.23 0.28
CA GLY A 239 1.59 -20.56 -1.12
C GLY A 239 2.09 -19.34 -1.91
N GLY A 240 2.49 -19.62 -3.16
CA GLY A 240 3.03 -18.64 -4.08
C GLY A 240 2.34 -18.67 -5.43
N SER A 241 2.58 -17.64 -6.23
CA SER A 241 2.05 -17.53 -7.59
C SER A 241 2.95 -16.72 -8.51
N ASP A 242 3.12 -17.21 -9.73
CA ASP A 242 3.76 -16.46 -10.82
C ASP A 242 2.77 -15.59 -11.63
N THR A 243 1.47 -15.75 -11.37
CA THR A 243 0.42 -15.21 -12.23
C THR A 243 -0.64 -14.43 -11.49
N ALA A 244 -0.58 -14.34 -10.16
CA ALA A 244 -1.61 -13.64 -9.38
C ALA A 244 -1.07 -13.07 -8.06
N ALA A 245 -1.67 -11.98 -7.59
CA ALA A 245 -1.38 -11.33 -6.32
C ALA A 245 -2.65 -10.72 -5.73
N ILE A 246 -2.72 -10.56 -4.41
CA ILE A 246 -3.70 -9.65 -3.79
C ILE A 246 -3.35 -8.24 -4.24
N GLY A 247 -4.33 -7.54 -4.82
CA GLY A 247 -4.14 -6.25 -5.48
C GLY A 247 -3.76 -6.34 -6.96
N GLY A 248 -3.61 -7.56 -7.49
CA GLY A 248 -3.31 -7.84 -8.89
C GLY A 248 -2.11 -7.04 -9.41
N ASP A 249 -2.28 -6.47 -10.61
CA ASP A 249 -1.24 -5.66 -11.25
C ASP A 249 -0.85 -4.42 -10.43
N LEU A 250 -1.74 -3.80 -9.64
CA LEU A 250 -1.42 -2.59 -8.87
C LEU A 250 -0.37 -2.88 -7.80
N ALA A 251 -0.64 -3.83 -6.90
CA ALA A 251 0.29 -4.21 -5.84
C ALA A 251 1.57 -4.86 -6.40
N TYR A 252 1.44 -5.69 -7.43
CA TYR A 252 2.59 -6.36 -8.05
C TYR A 252 3.53 -5.38 -8.78
N GLN A 253 3.01 -4.44 -9.59
CA GLN A 253 3.86 -3.51 -10.32
C GLN A 253 4.53 -2.49 -9.39
N TYR A 254 3.81 -1.98 -8.39
CA TYR A 254 4.41 -1.14 -7.36
C TYR A 254 5.50 -1.93 -6.61
N GLY A 255 5.20 -3.14 -6.14
CA GLY A 255 6.17 -3.96 -5.43
C GLY A 255 7.39 -4.34 -6.28
N LYS A 256 7.21 -4.53 -7.60
CA LYS A 256 8.30 -4.90 -8.51
C LYS A 256 9.18 -3.72 -8.92
N THR A 257 8.58 -2.56 -9.18
CA THR A 257 9.26 -1.45 -9.86
C THR A 257 9.31 -0.15 -9.07
N GLY A 258 8.59 -0.07 -7.95
CA GLY A 258 8.38 1.17 -7.20
C GLY A 258 7.53 2.20 -7.96
N SER A 259 6.79 1.78 -8.99
CA SER A 259 6.08 2.69 -9.87
C SER A 259 4.82 2.05 -10.45
N LEU A 260 3.78 2.86 -10.63
CA LEU A 260 2.56 2.48 -11.32
C LEU A 260 2.52 2.99 -12.78
N SER A 261 3.59 3.64 -13.25
CA SER A 261 3.66 4.29 -14.57
C SER A 261 3.42 3.36 -15.77
N ASN A 262 3.54 2.06 -15.56
CA ASN A 262 3.20 1.10 -16.60
C ASN A 262 1.69 0.90 -16.71
N ILE A 263 0.89 1.15 -15.68
CA ILE A 263 -0.54 0.83 -15.62
C ILE A 263 -1.39 1.95 -16.26
N GLY A 264 -2.24 1.57 -17.22
CA GLY A 264 -3.24 2.47 -17.79
C GLY A 264 -4.44 2.66 -16.88
N LEU A 265 -5.06 3.84 -16.91
CA LEU A 265 -6.21 4.20 -16.05
C LEU A 265 -7.34 3.17 -16.11
N SER A 266 -7.76 2.74 -17.31
CA SER A 266 -8.84 1.76 -17.45
C SER A 266 -8.51 0.40 -16.83
N ALA A 267 -7.24 -0.01 -16.85
CA ALA A 267 -6.79 -1.24 -16.22
C ALA A 267 -6.79 -1.11 -14.69
N ALA A 268 -6.30 0.02 -14.16
CA ALA A 268 -6.37 0.32 -12.73
C ALA A 268 -7.83 0.34 -12.24
N GLN A 269 -8.71 1.06 -12.93
CA GLN A 269 -10.13 1.13 -12.59
C GLN A 269 -10.85 -0.22 -12.67
N SER A 270 -10.54 -1.03 -13.68
CA SER A 270 -11.07 -2.40 -13.75
C SER A 270 -10.59 -3.28 -12.60
N MET A 271 -9.38 -3.04 -12.08
CA MET A 271 -8.84 -3.77 -10.94
C MET A 271 -9.53 -3.34 -9.64
N LEU A 272 -9.63 -2.02 -9.39
CA LEU A 272 -10.33 -1.46 -8.24
C LEU A 272 -11.82 -1.88 -8.21
N GLY A 273 -12.48 -1.90 -9.37
CA GLY A 273 -13.86 -2.37 -9.51
C GLY A 273 -14.06 -3.88 -9.38
N ASN A 274 -12.99 -4.67 -9.21
CA ASN A 274 -13.11 -6.12 -9.06
C ASN A 274 -13.72 -6.48 -7.69
N ALA A 275 -14.79 -7.28 -7.69
CA ALA A 275 -15.47 -7.70 -6.46
C ALA A 275 -14.59 -8.50 -5.48
N GLN A 276 -13.46 -9.02 -5.95
CA GLN A 276 -12.48 -9.77 -5.16
C GLN A 276 -11.26 -8.92 -4.75
N PHE A 277 -11.15 -7.65 -5.18
CA PHE A 277 -10.02 -6.77 -4.85
C PHE A 277 -9.77 -6.76 -3.33
N GLY A 278 -8.49 -6.79 -2.93
CA GLY A 278 -8.06 -6.89 -1.52
C GLY A 278 -8.27 -8.24 -0.83
N GLN A 279 -9.20 -9.09 -1.31
CA GLN A 279 -9.59 -10.34 -0.64
C GLN A 279 -8.88 -11.59 -1.15
N MET A 280 -8.72 -11.68 -2.46
CA MET A 280 -8.19 -12.86 -3.13
C MET A 280 -7.13 -12.45 -4.14
N ASN A 281 -6.41 -13.42 -4.69
CA ASN A 281 -5.44 -13.16 -5.75
C ASN A 281 -6.16 -12.75 -7.05
N GLN A 282 -5.84 -11.57 -7.58
CA GLN A 282 -6.18 -11.16 -8.93
C GLN A 282 -5.03 -11.48 -9.89
N THR A 283 -5.37 -11.68 -11.17
CA THR A 283 -4.38 -11.99 -12.21
C THR A 283 -3.38 -10.85 -12.38
N ILE A 284 -2.11 -11.21 -12.56
CA ILE A 284 -1.02 -10.33 -13.00
C ILE A 284 -0.92 -10.45 -14.52
N ASN A 285 -1.29 -9.41 -15.25
CA ASN A 285 -1.25 -9.39 -16.69
C ASN A 285 0.10 -8.83 -17.13
N GLN A 286 1.07 -9.71 -17.37
CA GLN A 286 2.46 -9.35 -17.76
C GLN A 286 2.58 -8.68 -19.16
N VAL A 287 1.47 -8.30 -19.82
CA VAL A 287 1.46 -7.78 -21.20
C VAL A 287 0.61 -6.52 -21.30
N GLY A 288 1.24 -5.40 -21.69
CA GLY A 288 0.60 -4.33 -22.45
C GLY A 288 -0.54 -3.60 -21.72
N LEU A 289 -0.21 -2.92 -20.62
CA LEU A 289 -1.02 -1.92 -19.93
C LEU A 289 -1.29 -0.63 -20.77
N SER A 290 -1.36 -0.76 -22.09
CA SER A 290 -1.41 0.33 -23.08
C SER A 290 -2.78 0.46 -23.76
N ASP A 291 -3.88 0.11 -23.08
CA ASP A 291 -5.23 0.27 -23.64
C ASP A 291 -5.92 1.59 -23.22
N GLY A 292 -5.16 2.51 -22.61
CA GLY A 292 -5.63 3.84 -22.22
C GLY A 292 -4.69 4.95 -22.69
N LEU A 293 -5.25 6.09 -23.12
CA LEU A 293 -4.50 7.32 -23.42
C LEU A 293 -3.85 7.95 -22.16
N VAL A 294 -4.26 7.51 -20.97
CA VAL A 294 -3.81 8.03 -19.67
C VAL A 294 -3.20 6.89 -18.85
N LYS A 295 -1.97 7.11 -18.39
CA LYS A 295 -1.20 6.23 -17.51
C LYS A 295 -1.11 6.86 -16.13
N LEU A 296 -0.95 6.03 -15.09
CA LEU A 296 -0.65 6.49 -13.74
C LEU A 296 0.76 7.12 -13.68
N SER A 297 1.03 7.94 -12.67
CA SER A 297 2.38 8.50 -12.47
C SER A 297 3.33 7.51 -11.80
N ALA A 298 4.61 7.87 -11.80
CA ALA A 298 5.65 7.18 -11.05
C ALA A 298 5.64 7.64 -9.59
#